data_AF-A0A218Z0A7-F1
#
_entry.id   AF-A0A218Z0A7-F1
#
_cell.length_a   1.000
_cell.length_b   1.000
_cell.length_c   1.000
_cell.angle_alpha   90.00
_cell.angle_beta   90.00
_cell.angle_gamma   90.00
#
_symmetry.space_group_name_H-M   'P 1'
#
loop_
_entity.id
_entity.type
_entity.pdbx_description
1 polymer ?
#
loop_
_entity_poly.entity_id
_entity_poly.type
_entity_poly.pdbx_seq_one_letter_code
_entity_poly.pdbx_strand_id
1 'polypeptide(L)'
;MSNAGLSYGLNLKKKTPLGSRPQPGKRKPIFDEPDDSDGENSGGAEAVEEIGEFGGLSNTPKPPLKERTPKLTGIKPVGKPGAKNGPISMYGDLSSSFTSKKHADKAEELDANIYDYDAVYDSLKPQKKVTEEDIERRPKYMTNLMAAAEIRQRDARIAEEKKLAREREAEGDEFADKEKFVTSAYKKQQEENRRLEAEEKIREEREAKKNKGTGMTTFYKNMLEKGEQKHAEVVKAVEERIKTGPVDEAEEEKVKTEADIAREINEKKAGTIAINDEGQVVDKRQLLKGGLNIAPKAKTSAPSGTSRGGTSLSDRSRGSGFVGAAGGKQAMRERQTRMMEAQLEQATKRALEQEEEGKETLERASKSRKTERDITSAKERYLARKREAEEAKKRGE
;
A
#
# COMPACT_ATOMS: atom_id res chain seq x y z
N MET A 1 -31.18 -56.68 21.57
CA MET A 1 -30.83 -56.84 23.00
C MET A 1 -29.40 -56.36 23.20
N SER A 2 -29.23 -55.49 24.20
CA SER A 2 -28.02 -55.18 24.97
C SER A 2 -26.69 -55.00 24.22
N ASN A 3 -26.23 -53.75 24.10
CA ASN A 3 -24.81 -53.45 24.27
C ASN A 3 -24.65 -52.35 25.33
N ALA A 4 -23.80 -52.67 26.30
CA ALA A 4 -23.59 -51.97 27.56
C ALA A 4 -22.95 -50.59 27.36
N GLY A 5 -23.56 -49.57 27.96
CA GLY A 5 -22.96 -48.25 28.11
C GLY A 5 -21.96 -48.24 29.25
N LEU A 6 -20.67 -48.08 28.93
CA LEU A 6 -19.63 -47.77 29.91
C LEU A 6 -19.58 -46.25 30.14
N SER A 7 -20.04 -45.84 31.32
CA SER A 7 -19.85 -44.51 31.89
C SER A 7 -18.49 -44.42 32.59
N TYR A 8 -17.61 -43.53 32.14
CA TYR A 8 -16.45 -43.10 32.93
C TYR A 8 -16.57 -41.61 33.23
N GLY A 9 -16.81 -41.30 34.50
CA GLY A 9 -16.85 -39.96 35.05
C GLY A 9 -15.45 -39.39 35.24
N LEU A 10 -15.27 -38.14 34.80
CA LEU A 10 -14.14 -37.30 35.20
C LEU A 10 -14.65 -36.22 36.16
N ASN A 11 -14.36 -36.45 37.43
CA ASN A 11 -14.44 -35.48 38.50
C ASN A 11 -13.32 -34.43 38.32
N LEU A 12 -13.65 -33.22 37.88
CA LEU A 12 -12.75 -32.08 37.97
C LEU A 12 -13.37 -30.99 38.85
N LYS A 13 -12.78 -30.85 40.04
CA LYS A 13 -13.07 -29.83 41.05
C LYS A 13 -12.87 -28.43 40.46
N LYS A 14 -13.88 -27.59 40.61
CA LYS A 14 -13.79 -26.12 40.48
C LYS A 14 -12.80 -25.58 41.50
N LYS A 15 -11.77 -24.87 41.04
CA LYS A 15 -11.14 -23.74 41.74
C LYS A 15 -10.68 -22.71 40.71
N THR A 16 -11.36 -21.57 40.67
CA THR A 16 -10.73 -20.29 40.36
C THR A 16 -10.46 -19.58 41.70
N PRO A 17 -9.49 -18.66 41.76
CA PRO A 17 -9.93 -17.29 41.58
C PRO A 17 -9.07 -16.50 40.58
N LEU A 18 -9.79 -15.58 39.97
CA LEU A 18 -9.41 -14.54 39.04
C LEU A 18 -8.54 -13.48 39.76
N GLY A 19 -7.40 -13.10 39.19
CA GLY A 19 -6.59 -11.98 39.69
C GLY A 19 -5.48 -11.57 38.73
N SER A 20 -5.61 -10.37 38.17
CA SER A 20 -4.61 -9.61 37.39
C SER A 20 -4.33 -10.05 35.93
N ARG A 21 -5.18 -9.59 35.00
CA ARG A 21 -4.74 -9.22 33.65
C ARG A 21 -5.26 -7.80 33.35
N PRO A 22 -4.42 -6.85 32.89
CA PRO A 22 -4.87 -5.51 32.56
C PRO A 22 -5.76 -5.55 31.31
N GLN A 23 -6.82 -4.73 31.31
CA GLN A 23 -7.75 -4.57 30.19
C GLN A 23 -7.06 -3.90 28.99
N PRO A 24 -7.26 -4.36 27.75
CA PRO A 24 -6.80 -3.63 26.57
C PRO A 24 -7.62 -2.33 26.42
N GLY A 25 -6.92 -1.21 26.27
CA GLY A 25 -7.51 0.12 26.15
C GLY A 25 -8.45 0.24 24.95
N LYS A 26 -9.61 0.87 25.18
CA LYS A 26 -10.59 1.20 24.14
C LYS A 26 -9.96 2.17 23.15
N ARG A 27 -9.76 1.74 21.90
CA ARG A 27 -9.47 2.64 20.77
C ARG A 27 -10.82 3.15 20.24
N LYS A 28 -10.93 4.46 20.04
CA LYS A 28 -12.05 5.08 19.36
C LYS A 28 -12.02 4.70 17.86
N PRO A 29 -13.17 4.46 17.20
CA PRO A 29 -13.22 4.44 15.74
C PRO A 29 -12.90 5.84 15.19
N ILE A 30 -12.19 5.89 14.06
CA ILE A 30 -11.64 7.09 13.41
C ILE A 30 -12.64 7.75 12.44
N PHE A 31 -13.90 7.32 12.40
CA PHE A 31 -14.90 7.83 11.45
C PHE A 31 -16.18 8.29 12.15
N ASP A 32 -16.02 9.17 13.14
CA ASP A 32 -17.13 9.85 13.81
C ASP A 32 -16.76 11.33 13.91
N GLU A 33 -16.86 12.00 12.76
CA GLU A 33 -16.81 13.45 12.66
C GLU A 33 -18.26 13.94 12.88
N PRO A 34 -18.51 14.87 13.82
CA PRO A 34 -19.84 15.39 14.04
C PRO A 34 -20.21 16.32 12.89
N ASP A 35 -21.07 15.83 12.00
CA ASP A 35 -21.83 16.64 11.05
C ASP A 35 -22.95 17.35 11.83
N ASP A 36 -22.62 18.51 12.41
CA ASP A 36 -23.61 19.47 12.91
C ASP A 36 -24.21 20.19 11.71
N SER A 37 -25.36 19.69 11.25
CA SER A 37 -26.21 20.38 10.26
C SER A 37 -27.67 20.31 10.71
N ASP A 38 -28.12 21.41 11.30
CA ASP A 38 -29.53 21.79 11.37
C ASP A 38 -29.66 23.33 11.39
N GLY A 39 -30.32 23.87 10.35
CA GLY A 39 -31.37 24.87 10.57
C GLY A 39 -31.16 26.35 10.20
N GLU A 40 -31.69 26.72 9.02
CA GLU A 40 -32.54 27.90 8.75
C GLU A 40 -31.93 29.30 8.41
N ASN A 41 -31.99 29.60 7.10
CA ASN A 41 -32.70 30.73 6.45
C ASN A 41 -32.20 32.20 6.63
N SER A 42 -31.68 32.80 5.54
CA SER A 42 -32.32 33.94 4.84
C SER A 42 -31.44 34.57 3.74
N GLY A 43 -32.02 34.66 2.53
CA GLY A 43 -31.94 35.83 1.63
C GLY A 43 -30.63 36.21 0.94
N GLY A 44 -30.59 36.00 -0.38
CA GLY A 44 -30.22 37.08 -1.31
C GLY A 44 -28.94 36.90 -2.15
N ALA A 45 -29.16 37.03 -3.47
CA ALA A 45 -28.25 37.49 -4.52
C ALA A 45 -27.26 36.49 -5.16
N GLU A 46 -27.36 36.44 -6.49
CA GLU A 46 -26.54 35.74 -7.45
C GLU A 46 -25.05 36.15 -7.36
N ALA A 47 -24.17 35.15 -7.34
CA ALA A 47 -22.81 35.26 -7.87
C ALA A 47 -22.32 33.85 -8.24
N VAL A 48 -22.17 33.62 -9.53
CA VAL A 48 -21.51 32.44 -10.10
C VAL A 48 -20.02 32.65 -9.92
N GLU A 49 -19.35 31.83 -9.11
CA GLU A 49 -17.90 31.70 -9.14
C GLU A 49 -17.46 30.24 -9.25
N GLU A 50 -16.52 30.08 -10.17
CA GLU A 50 -15.97 28.89 -10.75
C GLU A 50 -14.94 28.24 -9.81
N ILE A 51 -14.91 26.91 -9.81
CA ILE A 51 -14.07 26.07 -8.96
C ILE A 51 -12.58 26.32 -9.28
N GLY A 52 -11.91 27.02 -8.36
CA GLY A 52 -10.47 27.25 -8.37
C GLY A 52 -9.68 26.01 -7.93
N GLU A 53 -8.79 25.59 -8.84
CA GLU A 53 -7.83 24.52 -8.76
C GLU A 53 -6.90 24.60 -7.52
N PHE A 54 -6.79 23.46 -6.83
CA PHE A 54 -6.04 23.27 -5.59
C PHE A 54 -4.53 23.24 -5.86
N GLY A 55 -3.82 24.32 -5.54
CA GLY A 55 -2.37 24.44 -5.75
C GLY A 55 -1.68 25.45 -4.82
N GLY A 56 -1.89 25.32 -3.50
CA GLY A 56 -1.31 26.21 -2.49
C GLY A 56 0.10 25.81 -2.05
N LEU A 57 1.14 26.36 -2.69
CA LEU A 57 2.50 26.42 -2.15
C LEU A 57 2.67 27.72 -1.34
N SER A 58 3.00 27.55 -0.07
CA SER A 58 3.17 28.60 0.93
C SER A 58 4.23 29.64 0.55
N ASN A 59 3.81 30.88 0.39
CA ASN A 59 4.67 32.06 0.30
C ASN A 59 5.00 32.55 1.72
N THR A 60 6.27 32.43 2.13
CA THR A 60 6.81 33.15 3.30
C THR A 60 7.59 34.36 2.80
N PRO A 61 7.46 35.56 3.42
CA PRO A 61 8.19 36.72 2.97
C PRO A 61 9.62 36.69 3.56
N LYS A 62 10.64 36.72 2.70
CA LYS A 62 12.03 37.00 3.10
C LYS A 62 12.48 38.36 2.55
N PRO A 63 13.35 39.09 3.28
CA PRO A 63 13.63 40.52 3.08
C PRO A 63 14.53 40.80 1.87
N PRO A 64 14.56 42.05 1.35
CA PRO A 64 15.24 42.36 0.09
C PRO A 64 16.76 42.45 0.28
N LEU A 65 17.50 41.55 -0.35
CA LEU A 65 18.93 41.70 -0.61
C LEU A 65 19.14 42.55 -1.86
N LYS A 66 19.83 43.68 -1.70
CA LYS A 66 20.39 44.48 -2.78
C LYS A 66 21.61 43.74 -3.33
N GLU A 67 21.49 43.17 -4.52
CA GLU A 67 22.66 42.75 -5.31
C GLU A 67 22.78 43.61 -6.57
N ARG A 68 23.96 44.22 -6.70
CA ARG A 68 24.40 45.00 -7.85
C ARG A 68 24.88 44.02 -8.91
N THR A 69 24.19 43.91 -10.04
CA THR A 69 24.72 43.22 -11.21
C THR A 69 25.66 44.15 -12.01
N PRO A 70 26.82 43.67 -12.49
CA PRO A 70 27.67 44.44 -13.36
C PRO A 70 27.06 44.48 -14.78
N LYS A 71 26.99 45.67 -15.36
CA LYS A 71 26.58 45.88 -16.76
C LYS A 71 27.62 45.23 -17.68
N LEU A 72 27.21 44.21 -18.42
CA LEU A 72 27.94 43.76 -19.61
C LEU A 72 27.57 44.66 -20.79
N THR A 73 28.62 45.15 -21.44
CA THR A 73 28.66 46.10 -22.54
C THR A 73 28.42 45.41 -23.88
N GLY A 74 27.50 45.95 -24.70
CA GLY A 74 27.40 45.74 -26.16
C GLY A 74 27.02 44.31 -26.59
N ILE A 75 25.88 44.04 -27.21
CA ILE A 75 25.51 44.50 -28.55
C ILE A 75 23.98 44.65 -28.56
N LYS A 76 23.49 45.82 -28.98
CA LYS A 76 22.05 46.06 -29.19
C LYS A 76 21.61 45.28 -30.43
N PRO A 77 20.55 44.45 -30.40
CA PRO A 77 19.93 44.02 -31.62
C PRO A 77 19.32 45.26 -32.29
N VAL A 78 19.85 45.60 -33.46
CA VAL A 78 19.32 46.64 -34.34
C VAL A 78 17.95 46.18 -34.82
N GLY A 79 16.94 47.03 -34.64
CA GLY A 79 15.62 46.85 -35.23
C GLY A 79 14.48 46.67 -34.23
N LYS A 80 14.19 47.69 -33.41
CA LYS A 80 12.81 47.91 -32.94
C LYS A 80 12.05 48.52 -34.11
N PRO A 81 11.07 47.85 -34.75
CA PRO A 81 10.06 48.59 -35.48
C PRO A 81 9.28 49.38 -34.42
N GLY A 82 9.29 50.70 -34.52
CA GLY A 82 8.49 51.55 -33.64
C GLY A 82 7.03 51.12 -33.78
N ALA A 83 6.46 50.58 -32.70
CA ALA A 83 5.04 50.32 -32.59
C ALA A 83 4.32 51.67 -32.55
N LYS A 84 4.08 52.24 -33.72
CA LYS A 84 2.99 53.18 -33.92
C LYS A 84 1.72 52.35 -33.79
N ASN A 85 0.82 52.77 -32.92
CA ASN A 85 -0.51 52.17 -32.73
C ASN A 85 -1.33 52.29 -34.04
N GLY A 86 -1.05 51.41 -35.00
CA GLY A 86 -1.85 51.21 -36.20
C GLY A 86 -2.95 50.19 -35.92
N PRO A 87 -4.05 50.18 -36.71
CA PRO A 87 -5.09 49.18 -36.55
C PRO A 87 -4.48 47.78 -36.72
N ILE A 88 -4.68 46.92 -35.72
CA ILE A 88 -4.26 45.52 -35.78
C ILE A 88 -5.04 44.89 -36.94
N SER A 89 -4.36 44.69 -38.08
CA SER A 89 -4.90 43.94 -39.20
C SER A 89 -5.23 42.53 -38.73
N MET A 90 -6.42 42.03 -39.07
CA MET A 90 -6.89 40.66 -38.79
C MET A 90 -5.92 39.60 -39.33
N TYR A 91 -5.14 39.97 -40.35
CA TYR A 91 -4.00 39.24 -40.86
C TYR A 91 -2.75 40.00 -40.41
N GLY A 92 -2.11 39.56 -39.33
CA GLY A 92 -0.89 40.18 -38.81
C GLY A 92 0.23 40.25 -39.85
N ASP A 93 1.40 40.78 -39.47
CA ASP A 93 2.55 40.90 -40.39
C ASP A 93 2.99 39.53 -40.93
N LEU A 94 2.55 39.19 -42.14
CA LEU A 94 2.85 37.92 -42.80
C LEU A 94 4.34 37.79 -43.11
N SER A 95 5.04 38.91 -43.33
CA SER A 95 6.47 38.92 -43.65
C SER A 95 7.28 38.51 -42.43
N SER A 96 6.95 39.06 -41.26
CA SER A 96 7.60 38.64 -40.00
C SER A 96 7.35 37.16 -39.72
N SER A 97 6.13 36.66 -39.96
CA SER A 97 5.81 35.24 -39.80
C SER A 97 6.64 34.33 -40.72
N PHE A 98 6.86 34.73 -41.98
CA PHE A 98 7.65 33.96 -42.94
C PHE A 98 9.14 33.95 -42.56
N THR A 99 9.66 35.09 -42.11
CA THR A 99 11.05 35.16 -41.63
C THR A 99 11.24 34.30 -40.38
N SER A 100 10.30 34.34 -39.43
CA SER A 100 10.34 33.52 -38.21
C SER A 100 10.33 32.03 -38.55
N LYS A 101 9.48 31.59 -39.48
CA LYS A 101 9.45 30.20 -39.94
C LYS A 101 10.78 29.77 -40.54
N LYS A 102 11.34 30.57 -41.46
CA LYS A 102 12.65 30.29 -42.05
C LYS A 102 13.77 30.18 -41.01
N HIS A 103 13.69 30.94 -39.92
CA HIS A 103 14.65 30.84 -38.82
C HIS A 103 14.42 29.59 -37.96
N ALA A 104 13.16 29.21 -37.70
CA ALA A 104 12.81 27.98 -37.02
C ALA A 104 13.25 26.75 -37.82
N ASP A 105 12.94 26.70 -39.13
CA ASP A 105 13.32 25.60 -40.02
C ASP A 105 14.85 25.40 -40.04
N LYS A 106 15.61 26.50 -40.14
CA LYS A 106 17.07 26.46 -40.07
C LYS A 106 17.59 25.99 -38.72
N ALA A 107 16.91 26.33 -37.62
CA ALA A 107 17.31 25.89 -36.28
C ALA A 107 17.09 24.38 -36.13
N GLU A 108 15.97 23.86 -36.64
CA GLU A 108 15.65 22.43 -36.67
C GLU A 108 16.60 21.63 -37.58
N GLU A 109 17.00 22.20 -38.73
CA GLU A 109 18.00 21.59 -39.63
C GLU A 109 19.39 21.50 -38.99
N LEU A 110 19.76 22.47 -38.17
CA LEU A 110 21.05 22.49 -37.48
C LEU A 110 21.07 21.59 -36.24
N ASP A 111 19.97 21.54 -35.50
CA ASP A 111 19.81 20.67 -34.33
C ASP A 111 18.34 20.26 -34.17
N ALA A 112 18.07 18.96 -34.33
CA ALA A 112 16.74 18.39 -34.13
C ALA A 112 16.26 18.47 -32.67
N ASN A 113 17.19 18.60 -31.71
CA ASN A 113 16.89 18.65 -30.28
C ASN A 113 16.77 20.08 -29.74
N ILE A 114 16.75 21.11 -30.59
CA ILE A 114 16.82 22.51 -30.17
C ILE A 114 15.61 22.95 -29.31
N TYR A 115 14.50 22.21 -29.40
CA TYR A 115 13.27 22.42 -28.63
C TYR A 115 13.00 21.33 -27.58
N ASP A 116 13.91 20.37 -27.41
CA ASP A 116 13.77 19.23 -26.48
C ASP A 116 14.12 19.61 -25.02
N TYR A 117 13.47 20.67 -24.53
CA TYR A 117 13.72 21.20 -23.19
C TYR A 117 13.35 20.22 -22.08
N ASP A 118 12.34 19.37 -22.29
CA ASP A 118 11.88 18.40 -21.30
C ASP A 118 12.90 17.28 -21.10
N ALA A 119 13.55 16.81 -22.18
CA ALA A 119 14.60 15.79 -22.09
C ALA A 119 15.82 16.29 -21.27
N VAL A 120 16.23 17.54 -21.48
CA VAL A 120 17.28 18.17 -20.68
C VAL A 120 16.81 18.35 -19.24
N TYR A 121 15.57 18.80 -19.02
CA TYR A 121 15.00 18.97 -17.69
C TYR A 121 14.92 17.64 -16.92
N ASP A 122 14.52 16.55 -17.57
CA ASP A 122 14.52 15.21 -17.01
C ASP A 122 15.93 14.69 -16.70
N SER A 123 16.94 15.10 -17.47
CA SER A 123 18.34 14.79 -17.16
C SER A 123 18.89 15.57 -15.96
N LEU A 124 18.38 16.79 -15.74
CA LEU A 124 18.72 17.64 -14.59
C LEU A 124 18.00 17.19 -13.31
N LYS A 125 16.89 16.46 -13.42
CA LYS A 125 16.25 15.83 -12.27
C LYS A 125 17.23 14.80 -11.70
N PRO A 126 17.49 14.82 -10.39
CA PRO A 126 18.31 13.80 -9.77
C PRO A 126 17.64 12.45 -10.01
N GLN A 127 18.30 11.59 -10.79
CA GLN A 127 17.85 10.21 -10.99
C GLN A 127 17.70 9.58 -9.62
N LYS A 128 16.46 9.24 -9.25
CA LYS A 128 16.19 8.52 -8.01
C LYS A 128 16.84 7.16 -8.17
N LYS A 129 18.04 7.01 -7.61
CA LYS A 129 18.66 5.70 -7.44
C LYS A 129 17.69 4.93 -6.55
N VAL A 130 17.08 3.88 -7.10
CA VAL A 130 16.24 2.97 -6.33
C VAL A 130 17.15 2.44 -5.21
N THR A 131 16.96 2.94 -4.00
CA THR A 131 17.70 2.46 -2.84
C THR A 131 17.12 1.11 -2.45
N GLU A 132 17.89 0.29 -1.73
CA GLU A 132 17.38 -0.97 -1.18
C GLU A 132 16.14 -0.74 -0.32
N GLU A 133 16.08 0.40 0.37
CA GLU A 133 14.91 0.87 1.12
C GLU A 133 13.65 1.04 0.25
N ASP A 134 13.78 1.50 -0.99
CA ASP A 134 12.64 1.63 -1.92
C ASP A 134 12.17 0.27 -2.47
N ILE A 135 13.07 -0.71 -2.56
CA ILE A 135 12.73 -2.10 -2.89
C ILE A 135 11.98 -2.74 -1.72
N GLU A 136 12.42 -2.48 -0.50
CA GLU A 136 11.76 -2.90 0.74
C GLU A 136 10.42 -2.18 0.97
N ARG A 137 10.26 -0.97 0.42
CA ARG A 137 9.01 -0.19 0.47
C ARG A 137 7.93 -0.71 -0.47
N ARG A 138 8.21 -1.76 -1.27
CA ARG A 138 7.16 -2.44 -2.04
C ARG A 138 6.06 -2.95 -1.10
N PRO A 139 4.79 -2.90 -1.52
CA PRO A 139 3.68 -3.38 -0.72
C PRO A 139 3.88 -4.85 -0.34
N LYS A 140 3.89 -5.11 0.98
CA LYS A 140 4.22 -6.41 1.61
C LYS A 140 3.44 -7.61 1.06
N TYR A 141 2.31 -7.40 0.39
CA TYR A 141 1.40 -8.44 -0.07
C TYR A 141 1.18 -8.50 -1.58
N MET A 142 1.66 -7.53 -2.36
CA MET A 142 1.31 -7.44 -3.78
C MET A 142 1.92 -8.60 -4.58
N THR A 143 3.13 -9.03 -4.22
CA THR A 143 3.78 -10.21 -4.79
C THR A 143 2.96 -11.47 -4.55
N ASN A 144 2.45 -11.65 -3.32
CA ASN A 144 1.62 -12.80 -2.96
C ASN A 144 0.26 -12.75 -3.66
N LEU A 145 -0.31 -11.56 -3.87
CA LEU A 145 -1.57 -11.38 -4.58
C LEU A 145 -1.40 -11.72 -6.07
N MET A 146 -0.31 -11.26 -6.70
CA MET A 146 0.03 -11.62 -8.07
C MET A 146 0.26 -13.12 -8.22
N ALA A 147 1.08 -13.72 -7.34
CA ALA A 147 1.30 -15.17 -7.33
C ALA A 147 -0.01 -15.95 -7.12
N ALA A 148 -0.90 -15.49 -6.24
CA ALA A 148 -2.21 -16.13 -6.03
C ALA A 148 -3.13 -16.00 -7.25
N ALA A 149 -3.08 -14.87 -7.96
CA ALA A 149 -3.83 -14.68 -9.20
C ALA A 149 -3.31 -15.61 -10.31
N GLU A 150 -1.99 -15.77 -10.43
CA GLU A 150 -1.37 -16.70 -11.37
C GLU A 150 -1.76 -18.16 -11.09
N ILE A 151 -1.75 -18.58 -9.82
CA ILE A 151 -2.20 -19.91 -9.41
C ILE A 151 -3.67 -20.12 -9.80
N ARG A 152 -4.55 -19.16 -9.53
CA ARG A 152 -5.98 -19.28 -9.92
C ARG A 152 -6.18 -19.35 -11.42
N GLN A 153 -5.43 -18.57 -12.20
CA GLN A 153 -5.51 -18.64 -13.67
C GLN A 153 -5.05 -19.99 -14.18
N ARG A 154 -3.99 -20.54 -13.59
CA ARG A 154 -3.50 -21.88 -13.89
C ARG A 154 -4.57 -22.94 -13.57
N ASP A 155 -5.15 -22.89 -12.38
CA ASP A 155 -6.19 -23.82 -11.95
C ASP A 155 -7.44 -23.73 -12.84
N ALA A 156 -7.82 -22.52 -13.25
CA ALA A 156 -8.94 -22.31 -14.18
C ALA A 156 -8.68 -22.99 -15.54
N ARG A 157 -7.47 -22.84 -16.11
CA ARG A 157 -7.09 -23.52 -17.35
C ARG A 157 -7.13 -25.04 -17.21
N ILE A 158 -6.61 -25.58 -16.11
CA ILE A 158 -6.65 -27.03 -15.83
C ILE A 158 -8.09 -27.52 -15.70
N ALA A 159 -8.95 -26.75 -15.03
CA ALA A 159 -10.36 -27.08 -14.86
C ALA A 159 -11.12 -27.08 -16.20
N GLU A 160 -10.87 -26.10 -17.06
CA GLU A 160 -11.42 -26.03 -18.42
C GLU A 160 -10.97 -27.22 -19.27
N GLU A 161 -9.68 -27.57 -19.23
CA GLU A 161 -9.15 -28.73 -19.96
C GLU A 161 -9.75 -30.04 -19.49
N LYS A 162 -9.91 -30.21 -18.16
CA LYS A 162 -10.55 -31.39 -17.58
C LYS A 162 -12.05 -31.45 -17.90
N LYS A 163 -12.70 -30.30 -17.96
CA LYS A 163 -14.11 -30.20 -18.40
C LYS A 163 -14.25 -30.61 -19.86
N LEU A 164 -13.40 -30.08 -20.74
CA LEU A 164 -13.39 -30.42 -22.16
C LEU A 164 -13.06 -31.90 -22.41
N ALA A 165 -12.15 -32.48 -21.62
CA ALA A 165 -11.86 -33.92 -21.67
C ALA A 165 -13.09 -34.74 -21.28
N ARG A 166 -13.80 -34.36 -20.21
CA ARG A 166 -15.04 -35.02 -19.78
C ARG A 166 -16.16 -34.88 -20.81
N GLU A 167 -16.31 -33.72 -21.45
CA GLU A 167 -17.27 -33.52 -22.53
C GLU A 167 -16.95 -34.43 -23.72
N ARG A 168 -15.67 -34.56 -24.11
CA ARG A 168 -15.26 -35.48 -25.16
C ARG A 168 -15.41 -36.97 -24.81
N GLU A 169 -15.27 -37.34 -23.56
CA GLU A 169 -15.55 -38.70 -23.11
C GLU A 169 -17.05 -39.00 -23.17
N ALA A 170 -17.90 -38.03 -22.81
CA ALA A 170 -19.35 -38.16 -22.90
C ALA A 170 -19.86 -38.19 -24.36
N GLU A 171 -19.28 -37.39 -25.24
CA GLU A 171 -19.56 -37.40 -26.69
C GLU A 171 -18.83 -38.54 -27.43
N GLY A 172 -17.94 -39.26 -26.74
CA GLY A 172 -17.01 -40.24 -27.30
C GLY A 172 -17.70 -41.41 -27.99
N ASP A 173 -18.91 -41.76 -27.57
CA ASP A 173 -19.72 -42.82 -28.18
C ASP A 173 -20.32 -42.38 -29.53
N GLU A 174 -20.57 -41.08 -29.72
CA GLU A 174 -21.15 -40.52 -30.97
C GLU A 174 -20.09 -40.24 -32.04
N PHE A 175 -18.82 -40.15 -31.64
CA PHE A 175 -17.69 -39.79 -32.52
C PHE A 175 -16.57 -40.84 -32.51
N ALA A 176 -16.84 -42.06 -32.05
CA ALA A 176 -15.87 -43.16 -32.01
C ALA A 176 -15.28 -43.51 -33.39
N ASP A 177 -16.10 -43.39 -34.44
CA ASP A 177 -15.70 -43.70 -35.82
C ASP A 177 -14.92 -42.57 -36.51
N LYS A 178 -14.79 -41.40 -35.87
CA LYS A 178 -14.11 -40.22 -36.45
C LYS A 178 -12.71 -40.04 -35.86
N GLU A 179 -11.76 -39.68 -36.71
CA GLU A 179 -10.37 -39.46 -36.31
C GLU A 179 -10.22 -38.26 -35.36
N LYS A 180 -9.47 -38.45 -34.27
CA LYS A 180 -9.22 -37.41 -33.25
C LYS A 180 -7.95 -36.63 -33.60
N PHE A 181 -8.09 -35.40 -34.08
CA PHE A 181 -6.96 -34.53 -34.38
C PHE A 181 -6.67 -33.57 -33.22
N VAL A 182 -5.43 -33.60 -32.73
CA VAL A 182 -4.93 -32.67 -31.71
C VAL A 182 -3.94 -31.72 -32.35
N THR A 183 -4.18 -30.41 -32.25
CA THR A 183 -3.30 -29.38 -32.78
C THR A 183 -1.95 -29.38 -32.05
N SER A 184 -0.87 -29.00 -32.73
CA SER A 184 0.48 -28.93 -32.14
C SER A 184 0.54 -27.97 -30.94
N ALA A 185 -0.24 -26.89 -30.96
CA ALA A 185 -0.36 -25.95 -29.85
C ALA A 185 -0.98 -26.60 -28.60
N TYR A 186 -2.06 -27.37 -28.77
CA TYR A 186 -2.71 -28.05 -27.65
C TYR A 186 -1.84 -29.16 -27.05
N LYS A 187 -1.07 -29.89 -27.88
CA LYS A 187 -0.08 -30.85 -27.37
C LYS A 187 0.98 -30.18 -26.50
N LYS A 188 1.51 -29.03 -26.94
CA LYS A 188 2.48 -28.24 -26.16
C LYS A 188 1.88 -27.72 -24.85
N GLN A 189 0.66 -27.20 -24.90
CA GLN A 189 -0.06 -26.73 -23.70
C GLN A 189 -0.26 -27.86 -22.69
N GLN A 190 -0.66 -29.05 -23.15
CA GLN A 190 -0.84 -30.22 -22.29
C GLN A 190 0.48 -30.70 -21.66
N GLU A 191 1.58 -30.67 -22.41
CA GLU A 191 2.92 -31.01 -21.92
C GLU A 191 3.43 -29.99 -20.90
N GLU A 192 3.23 -28.70 -21.15
CA GLU A 192 3.57 -27.62 -20.22
C GLU A 192 2.78 -27.74 -18.91
N ASN A 193 1.47 -27.96 -19.00
CA ASN A 193 0.63 -28.17 -17.83
C ASN A 193 1.07 -29.39 -17.02
N ARG A 194 1.32 -30.52 -17.68
CA ARG A 194 1.81 -31.76 -17.05
C ARG A 194 3.18 -31.57 -16.39
N ARG A 195 4.09 -30.83 -17.03
CA ARG A 195 5.42 -30.54 -16.48
C ARG A 195 5.31 -29.69 -15.21
N LEU A 196 4.50 -28.65 -15.27
CA LEU A 196 4.29 -27.73 -14.14
C LEU A 196 3.52 -28.42 -12.99
N GLU A 197 2.59 -29.33 -13.27
CA GLU A 197 1.92 -30.15 -12.24
C GLU A 197 2.90 -31.10 -11.55
N ALA A 198 3.80 -31.73 -12.30
CA ALA A 198 4.82 -32.60 -11.73
C ALA A 198 5.81 -31.80 -10.84
N GLU A 199 6.18 -30.60 -11.26
CA GLU A 199 7.05 -29.71 -10.48
C GLU A 199 6.37 -29.20 -9.20
N GLU A 200 5.12 -28.73 -9.30
CA GLU A 200 4.28 -28.36 -8.16
C GLU A 200 4.10 -29.53 -7.20
N LYS A 201 3.84 -30.75 -7.70
CA LYS A 201 3.70 -31.94 -6.86
C LYS A 201 4.99 -32.30 -6.12
N ILE A 202 6.15 -32.21 -6.78
CA ILE A 202 7.44 -32.43 -6.12
C ILE A 202 7.69 -31.34 -5.06
N ARG A 203 7.34 -30.09 -5.35
CA ARG A 203 7.45 -28.98 -4.41
C ARG A 203 6.52 -29.20 -3.21
N GLU A 204 5.27 -29.54 -3.43
CA GLU A 204 4.29 -29.86 -2.40
C GLU A 204 4.74 -31.07 -1.57
N GLU A 205 5.29 -32.12 -2.17
CA GLU A 205 5.84 -33.26 -1.42
C GLU A 205 7.03 -32.85 -0.54
N ARG A 206 7.89 -31.94 -1.01
CA ARG A 206 8.98 -31.38 -0.19
C ARG A 206 8.44 -30.48 0.92
N GLU A 207 7.48 -29.62 0.63
CA GLU A 207 6.82 -28.76 1.62
C GLU A 207 6.04 -29.58 2.64
N ALA A 208 5.34 -30.64 2.23
CA ALA A 208 4.64 -31.57 3.09
C ALA A 208 5.61 -32.38 3.95
N LYS A 209 6.77 -32.79 3.42
CA LYS A 209 7.84 -33.41 4.23
C LYS A 209 8.40 -32.44 5.28
N LYS A 210 8.56 -31.15 4.95
CA LYS A 210 8.95 -30.11 5.91
C LYS A 210 7.84 -29.84 6.93
N ASN A 211 6.58 -29.78 6.48
CA ASN A 211 5.42 -29.47 7.31
C ASN A 211 4.98 -30.64 8.20
N LYS A 212 5.32 -31.89 7.85
CA LYS A 212 5.14 -33.08 8.71
C LYS A 212 5.90 -32.99 10.04
N GLY A 213 6.84 -32.04 10.15
CA GLY A 213 7.55 -31.69 11.38
C GLY A 213 7.10 -30.36 12.01
N THR A 214 5.85 -29.92 11.85
CA THR A 214 5.37 -28.65 12.44
C THR A 214 4.68 -28.85 13.79
N GLY A 215 5.07 -29.88 14.54
CA GLY A 215 4.54 -30.16 15.88
C GLY A 215 5.39 -29.50 16.98
N MET A 216 4.82 -29.37 18.17
CA MET A 216 5.56 -28.91 19.36
C MET A 216 6.80 -29.78 19.64
N THR A 217 6.72 -31.09 19.37
CA THR A 217 7.84 -32.04 19.50
C THR A 217 9.01 -31.70 18.59
N THR A 218 8.74 -31.23 17.38
CA THR A 218 9.74 -30.83 16.41
C THR A 218 10.32 -29.46 16.72
N PHE A 219 9.51 -28.55 17.30
CA PHE A 219 10.01 -27.31 17.87
C PHE A 219 11.01 -27.58 19.01
N TYR A 220 10.70 -28.47 19.95
CA TYR A 220 11.62 -28.86 21.02
C TYR A 220 12.87 -29.57 20.48
N LYS A 221 12.71 -30.46 19.49
CA LYS A 221 13.85 -31.09 18.80
C LYS A 221 14.77 -30.05 18.15
N ASN A 222 14.21 -29.10 17.40
CA ASN A 222 14.97 -28.03 16.75
C ASN A 222 15.64 -27.09 17.76
N MET A 223 15.03 -26.86 18.93
CA MET A 223 15.62 -26.05 20.00
C MET A 223 16.84 -26.76 20.61
N LEU A 224 16.72 -28.06 20.90
CA LEU A 224 17.83 -28.88 21.41
C LEU A 224 18.94 -29.00 20.37
N GLU A 225 18.60 -29.28 19.12
CA GLU A 225 19.55 -29.39 17.99
C GLU A 225 20.29 -28.07 17.73
N LYS A 226 19.61 -26.91 17.84
CA LYS A 226 20.26 -25.59 17.80
C LYS A 226 21.18 -25.37 19.01
N GLY A 227 20.83 -25.88 20.19
CA GLY A 227 21.68 -25.84 21.38
C GLY A 227 22.94 -26.66 21.19
N GLU A 228 22.80 -27.87 20.66
CA GLU A 228 23.90 -28.79 20.34
C GLU A 228 24.80 -28.23 19.23
N GLN A 229 24.25 -27.63 18.18
CA GLN A 229 25.02 -26.98 17.12
C GLN A 229 25.87 -25.83 17.66
N LYS A 230 25.28 -24.93 18.47
CA LYS A 230 26.04 -23.85 19.12
C LYS A 230 27.15 -24.39 20.03
N HIS A 231 26.85 -25.44 20.79
CA HIS A 231 27.86 -26.06 21.64
C HIS A 231 28.98 -26.70 20.80
N ALA A 232 28.64 -27.38 19.70
CA ALA A 232 29.61 -27.96 18.79
C ALA A 232 30.47 -26.90 18.09
N GLU A 233 29.90 -25.76 17.71
CA GLU A 233 30.64 -24.61 17.18
C GLU A 233 31.60 -24.02 18.21
N VAL A 234 31.16 -23.87 19.46
CA VAL A 234 32.02 -23.40 20.57
C VAL A 234 33.16 -24.38 20.82
N VAL A 235 32.88 -25.68 20.89
CA VAL A 235 33.92 -26.71 21.06
C VAL A 235 34.89 -26.71 19.89
N LYS A 236 34.41 -26.63 18.65
CA LYS A 236 35.28 -26.52 17.46
C LYS A 236 36.12 -25.25 17.48
N ALA A 237 35.55 -24.10 17.82
CA ALA A 237 36.29 -22.85 17.94
C ALA A 237 37.36 -22.91 19.04
N VAL A 238 37.07 -23.60 20.15
CA VAL A 238 38.05 -23.84 21.23
C VAL A 238 39.13 -24.82 20.77
N GLU A 239 38.78 -25.91 20.09
CA GLU A 239 39.74 -26.87 19.53
C GLU A 239 40.64 -26.23 18.46
N GLU A 240 40.07 -25.36 17.61
CA GLU A 240 40.80 -24.59 16.62
C GLU A 240 41.75 -23.60 17.30
N ARG A 241 41.30 -22.86 18.34
CA ARG A 241 42.16 -22.00 19.15
C ARG A 241 43.28 -22.75 19.86
N ILE A 242 43.02 -23.98 20.34
CA ILE A 242 44.04 -24.84 20.96
C ILE A 242 45.04 -25.33 19.90
N LYS A 243 44.58 -25.68 18.69
CA LYS A 243 45.43 -26.10 17.56
C LYS A 243 46.27 -24.97 16.98
N THR A 244 45.74 -23.74 16.92
CA THR A 244 46.47 -22.58 16.38
C THR A 244 47.43 -21.95 17.39
N GLY A 245 47.40 -22.37 18.66
CA GLY A 245 48.18 -21.75 19.74
C GLY A 245 47.69 -20.33 20.06
N PRO A 246 48.05 -19.77 21.24
CA PRO A 246 47.66 -18.41 21.58
C PRO A 246 48.44 -17.44 20.69
N VAL A 247 47.76 -16.86 19.71
CA VAL A 247 48.25 -15.64 19.05
C VAL A 247 47.81 -14.48 19.93
N ASP A 248 48.77 -13.83 20.58
CA ASP A 248 48.59 -12.56 21.26
C ASP A 248 48.23 -11.49 20.23
N GLU A 249 46.93 -11.34 19.95
CA GLU A 249 46.38 -10.10 19.40
C GLU A 249 45.64 -9.37 20.52
N ALA A 250 46.34 -8.35 21.00
CA ALA A 250 45.84 -7.32 21.87
C ALA A 250 44.61 -6.65 21.26
N GLU A 251 43.49 -6.70 21.99
CA GLU A 251 42.67 -5.57 22.41
C GLU A 251 41.54 -6.12 23.28
N GLU A 252 41.90 -6.49 24.52
CA GLU A 252 40.91 -6.56 25.59
C GLU A 252 40.48 -5.11 25.89
N GLU A 253 39.30 -4.72 25.42
CA GLU A 253 38.52 -3.71 26.13
C GLU A 253 38.32 -4.23 27.56
N LYS A 254 39.21 -3.81 28.46
CA LYS A 254 39.04 -3.97 29.89
C LYS A 254 37.70 -3.34 30.24
N VAL A 255 36.70 -4.16 30.46
CA VAL A 255 35.42 -3.77 31.03
C VAL A 255 35.74 -3.13 32.39
N LYS A 256 35.78 -1.79 32.43
CA LYS A 256 36.02 -1.04 33.66
C LYS A 256 35.00 -1.50 34.69
N THR A 257 35.47 -1.98 35.83
CA THR A 257 34.59 -2.51 36.87
C THR A 257 33.71 -1.39 37.42
N GLU A 258 32.52 -1.71 37.98
CA GLU A 258 31.60 -0.72 38.54
C GLU A 258 32.29 0.22 39.57
N ALA A 259 33.32 -0.30 40.26
CA ALA A 259 34.13 0.43 41.23
C ALA A 259 35.07 1.47 40.58
N ASP A 260 35.66 1.16 39.43
CA ASP A 260 36.57 2.08 38.73
C ASP A 260 35.82 3.28 38.16
N ILE A 261 34.60 3.05 37.65
CA ILE A 261 33.71 4.09 37.14
C ILE A 261 33.25 5.00 38.29
N ALA A 262 32.95 4.44 39.47
CA ALA A 262 32.55 5.19 40.65
C ALA A 262 33.67 6.10 41.16
N ARG A 263 34.92 5.63 41.19
CA ARG A 263 36.10 6.43 41.57
C ARG A 263 36.32 7.58 40.59
N GLU A 264 36.28 7.30 39.28
CA GLU A 264 36.47 8.32 38.24
C GLU A 264 35.40 9.44 38.31
N ILE A 265 34.14 9.10 38.63
CA ILE A 265 33.08 10.10 38.78
C ILE A 265 33.23 10.89 40.10
N ASN A 266 33.65 10.25 41.20
CA ASN A 266 33.86 10.94 42.47
C ASN A 266 35.01 11.96 42.40
N GLU A 267 36.09 11.64 41.68
CA GLU A 267 37.19 12.58 41.40
C GLU A 267 36.71 13.78 40.58
N LYS A 268 35.86 13.54 39.58
CA LYS A 268 35.36 14.60 38.66
C LYS A 268 34.23 15.45 39.24
N LYS A 269 33.42 14.91 40.15
CA LYS A 269 32.19 15.56 40.66
C LYS A 269 32.19 15.79 42.18
N ALA A 270 33.36 15.86 42.80
CA ALA A 270 33.50 16.20 44.22
C ALA A 270 32.64 15.30 45.15
N GLY A 271 32.79 13.97 45.03
CA GLY A 271 32.32 13.02 46.05
C GLY A 271 30.82 12.76 46.13
N THR A 272 30.04 13.03 45.07
CA THR A 272 28.59 12.78 45.08
C THR A 272 28.16 11.31 45.20
N ILE A 273 29.04 10.33 44.95
CA ILE A 273 28.70 8.90 44.97
C ILE A 273 29.17 8.27 46.28
N ALA A 274 28.23 7.72 47.05
CA ALA A 274 28.54 6.98 48.27
C ALA A 274 29.02 5.55 47.94
N ILE A 275 30.20 5.19 48.42
CA ILE A 275 30.82 3.87 48.24
C ILE A 275 31.01 3.24 49.62
N ASN A 276 30.65 1.96 49.78
CA ASN A 276 30.86 1.19 51.00
C ASN A 276 32.33 0.77 51.17
N ASP A 277 32.72 0.29 52.35
CA ASP A 277 34.08 -0.19 52.66
C ASP A 277 34.53 -1.37 51.77
N GLU A 278 33.58 -2.10 51.16
CA GLU A 278 33.82 -3.16 50.18
C GLU A 278 33.97 -2.65 48.73
N GLY A 279 33.99 -1.34 48.51
CA GLY A 279 34.14 -0.73 47.18
C GLY A 279 32.89 -0.78 46.30
N GLN A 280 31.74 -1.18 46.85
CA GLN A 280 30.46 -1.20 46.14
C GLN A 280 29.72 0.14 46.26
N VAL A 281 29.16 0.62 45.16
CA VAL A 281 28.32 1.83 45.15
C VAL A 281 26.99 1.55 45.83
N VAL A 282 26.69 2.32 46.87
CA VAL A 282 25.47 2.16 47.68
C VAL A 282 24.21 2.37 46.83
N ASP A 283 24.26 3.31 45.89
CA ASP A 283 23.11 3.69 45.06
C ASP A 283 23.49 3.73 43.57
N LYS A 284 23.20 2.64 42.83
CA LYS A 284 23.56 2.51 41.39
C LYS A 284 22.95 3.58 40.49
N ARG A 285 21.91 4.29 40.95
CA ARG A 285 21.31 5.43 40.23
C ARG A 285 22.23 6.64 40.15
N GLN A 286 23.15 6.80 41.11
CA GLN A 286 24.12 7.89 41.12
C GLN A 286 25.20 7.73 40.04
N LEU A 287 25.42 6.49 39.56
CA LEU A 287 26.27 6.21 38.39
C LEU A 287 25.61 6.63 37.07
N LEU A 288 24.27 6.77 37.05
CA LEU A 288 23.57 7.25 35.87
C LEU A 288 23.81 8.76 35.75
N LYS A 289 24.51 9.15 34.69
CA LYS A 289 24.65 10.56 34.29
C LYS A 289 23.24 11.14 34.17
N GLY A 290 22.86 12.02 35.09
CA GLY A 290 21.56 12.69 35.17
C GLY A 290 21.26 13.58 33.96
N GLY A 291 21.10 12.97 32.80
CA GLY A 291 20.85 13.59 31.51
C GLY A 291 19.77 12.82 30.77
N LEU A 292 18.60 12.69 31.40
CA LEU A 292 17.38 12.37 30.67
C LEU A 292 16.92 13.68 30.01
N ASN A 293 16.88 13.71 28.67
CA ASN A 293 16.38 14.83 27.86
C ASN A 293 14.86 15.04 28.06
N ILE A 294 14.43 15.38 29.27
CA ILE A 294 13.07 15.85 29.52
C ILE A 294 13.09 17.36 29.32
N ALA A 295 12.73 17.82 28.12
CA ALA A 295 12.39 19.22 27.91
C ALA A 295 11.25 19.59 28.90
N PRO A 296 11.39 20.64 29.72
CA PRO A 296 10.34 21.03 30.66
C PRO A 296 9.13 21.52 29.87
N LYS A 297 8.04 20.74 29.91
CA LYS A 297 6.75 21.15 29.35
C LYS A 297 6.16 22.24 30.24
N ALA A 298 5.91 23.42 29.66
CA ALA A 298 5.34 24.56 30.35
C ALA A 298 3.97 24.21 30.96
N LYS A 299 3.82 24.51 32.26
CA LYS A 299 2.55 24.41 32.98
C LYS A 299 1.66 25.59 32.57
N THR A 300 0.55 25.31 31.91
CA THR A 300 -0.56 26.26 31.76
C THR A 300 -1.39 26.25 33.05
N SER A 301 -1.57 27.44 33.62
CA SER A 301 -2.44 27.70 34.77
C SER A 301 -3.91 27.62 34.35
N ALA A 302 -4.69 26.80 35.03
CA ALA A 302 -6.16 26.86 34.99
C ALA A 302 -6.68 27.40 36.35
N PRO A 303 -7.75 28.21 36.33
CA PRO A 303 -8.18 29.00 37.49
C PRO A 303 -9.04 28.22 38.49
N SER A 304 -9.05 28.76 39.70
CA SER A 304 -9.74 28.31 40.91
C SER A 304 -11.27 28.43 40.88
N GLY A 305 -11.93 27.47 41.54
CA GLY A 305 -13.30 27.58 42.10
C GLY A 305 -13.96 26.20 42.17
N THR A 306 -14.73 25.78 43.17
CA THR A 306 -15.15 26.29 44.48
C THR A 306 -15.61 25.06 45.28
N SER A 307 -15.44 25.12 46.60
CA SER A 307 -15.85 24.12 47.60
C SER A 307 -17.36 23.86 47.71
N ARG A 308 -17.70 22.68 48.25
CA ARG A 308 -18.89 22.24 49.05
C ARG A 308 -19.45 20.94 48.45
N GLY A 309 -19.81 19.88 49.15
CA GLY A 309 -19.93 19.54 50.57
C GLY A 309 -20.45 18.07 50.58
N GLY A 310 -20.11 17.28 51.60
CA GLY A 310 -20.48 15.85 51.65
C GLY A 310 -21.93 15.60 52.04
N THR A 311 -22.44 14.39 51.73
CA THR A 311 -23.05 13.41 52.69
C THR A 311 -23.68 12.18 51.98
N SER A 312 -23.38 11.00 52.55
CA SER A 312 -24.16 9.76 52.74
C SER A 312 -24.90 9.01 51.61
N LEU A 313 -24.42 7.77 51.36
CA LEU A 313 -25.08 6.44 51.45
C LEU A 313 -26.58 6.24 51.10
N SER A 314 -26.81 5.21 50.25
CA SER A 314 -27.96 4.26 50.15
C SER A 314 -29.38 4.86 49.95
N ASP A 315 -30.27 4.34 49.14
CA ASP A 315 -30.78 2.96 49.09
C ASP A 315 -31.61 2.74 47.80
N ARG A 316 -31.85 1.46 47.52
CA ARG A 316 -32.62 0.83 46.46
C ARG A 316 -34.06 1.35 46.34
N SER A 317 -34.57 1.39 45.10
CA SER A 317 -35.96 1.03 44.84
C SER A 317 -36.09 0.31 43.50
N ARG A 318 -36.71 -0.87 43.56
CA ARG A 318 -37.03 -1.76 42.44
C ARG A 318 -38.37 -1.31 41.83
N GLY A 319 -38.42 -1.19 40.52
CA GLY A 319 -39.65 -1.11 39.73
C GLY A 319 -39.77 -2.32 38.79
N SER A 320 -40.87 -3.04 38.96
CA SER A 320 -41.40 -4.21 38.27
C SER A 320 -41.18 -4.30 36.74
N GLY A 321 -40.98 -5.53 36.24
CA GLY A 321 -40.96 -5.82 34.80
C GLY A 321 -40.39 -7.20 34.44
N PHE A 322 -40.92 -8.26 35.03
CA PHE A 322 -40.65 -9.64 34.62
C PHE A 322 -41.29 -9.92 33.24
N VAL A 323 -40.49 -9.80 32.18
CA VAL A 323 -40.73 -10.44 30.88
C VAL A 323 -39.38 -11.04 30.43
N GLY A 324 -39.41 -12.34 30.11
CA GLY A 324 -38.29 -13.25 29.89
C GLY A 324 -36.93 -12.65 29.49
N ALA A 325 -35.93 -12.82 30.37
CA ALA A 325 -34.53 -12.46 30.18
C ALA A 325 -33.81 -13.16 29.00
N ALA A 326 -34.51 -13.98 28.21
CA ALA A 326 -34.00 -14.62 27.00
C ALA A 326 -34.35 -13.84 25.71
N GLY A 327 -35.48 -13.11 25.66
CA GLY A 327 -35.98 -12.47 24.43
C GLY A 327 -35.34 -11.11 24.11
N GLY A 328 -35.08 -10.26 25.12
CA GLY A 328 -34.57 -8.90 24.89
C GLY A 328 -33.16 -8.86 24.27
N LYS A 329 -32.29 -9.80 24.64
CA LYS A 329 -30.93 -9.90 24.05
C LYS A 329 -30.93 -10.52 22.66
N GLN A 330 -31.91 -11.37 22.33
CA GLN A 330 -32.09 -11.91 20.98
C GLN A 330 -32.71 -10.84 20.08
N ALA A 331 -33.77 -10.16 20.52
CA ALA A 331 -34.39 -9.06 19.79
C ALA A 331 -33.43 -7.88 19.50
N MET A 332 -32.52 -7.55 20.42
CA MET A 332 -31.48 -6.54 20.18
C MET A 332 -30.45 -7.01 19.15
N ARG A 333 -30.07 -8.29 19.17
CA ARG A 333 -29.17 -8.85 18.15
C ARG A 333 -29.84 -8.92 16.79
N GLU A 334 -31.10 -9.34 16.72
CA GLU A 334 -31.88 -9.39 15.47
C GLU A 334 -32.02 -8.01 14.83
N ARG A 335 -32.22 -6.96 15.63
CA ARG A 335 -32.24 -5.57 15.13
C ARG A 335 -30.88 -5.12 14.61
N GLN A 336 -29.80 -5.48 15.29
CA GLN A 336 -28.43 -5.18 14.85
C GLN A 336 -28.04 -5.98 13.61
N THR A 337 -28.41 -7.26 13.52
CA THR A 337 -28.15 -8.10 12.35
C THR A 337 -28.96 -7.61 11.16
N ARG A 338 -30.23 -7.26 11.34
CA ARG A 338 -31.06 -6.70 10.27
C ARG A 338 -30.56 -5.34 9.78
N MET A 339 -29.98 -4.52 10.66
CA MET A 339 -29.33 -3.27 10.27
C MET A 339 -28.07 -3.53 9.42
N MET A 340 -27.22 -4.48 9.84
CA MET A 340 -26.03 -4.86 9.06
C MET A 340 -26.39 -5.52 7.73
N GLU A 341 -27.42 -6.37 7.72
CA GLU A 341 -27.95 -7.01 6.52
C GLU A 341 -28.50 -5.96 5.55
N ALA A 342 -29.29 -4.99 6.02
CA ALA A 342 -29.77 -3.89 5.19
C ALA A 342 -28.63 -3.02 4.62
N GLN A 343 -27.55 -2.80 5.39
CA GLN A 343 -26.36 -2.09 4.89
C GLN A 343 -25.63 -2.89 3.80
N LEU A 344 -25.51 -4.21 3.98
CA LEU A 344 -24.93 -5.10 2.98
C LEU A 344 -25.81 -5.17 1.72
N GLU A 345 -27.12 -5.31 1.86
CA GLU A 345 -28.08 -5.28 0.75
C GLU A 345 -28.06 -3.95 0.00
N GLN A 346 -27.94 -2.82 0.70
CA GLN A 346 -27.82 -1.53 0.04
C GLN A 346 -26.50 -1.38 -0.71
N ALA A 347 -25.40 -1.91 -0.16
CA ALA A 347 -24.11 -1.91 -0.83
C ALA A 347 -24.11 -2.82 -2.07
N THR A 348 -24.69 -4.03 -1.97
CA THR A 348 -24.82 -4.93 -3.13
C THR A 348 -25.75 -4.35 -4.18
N LYS A 349 -26.86 -3.71 -3.78
CA LYS A 349 -27.76 -3.04 -4.71
C LYS A 349 -27.08 -1.89 -5.46
N ARG A 350 -26.34 -1.02 -4.76
CA ARG A 350 -25.56 0.05 -5.40
C ARG A 350 -24.48 -0.49 -6.34
N ALA A 351 -23.82 -1.59 -5.97
CA ALA A 351 -22.83 -2.23 -6.82
C ALA A 351 -23.47 -2.80 -8.10
N LEU A 352 -24.64 -3.45 -7.99
CA LEU A 352 -25.38 -3.95 -9.14
C LEU A 352 -25.88 -2.81 -10.05
N GLU A 353 -26.42 -1.73 -9.47
CA GLU A 353 -26.84 -0.54 -10.23
C GLU A 353 -25.66 0.09 -10.97
N GLN A 354 -24.47 0.21 -10.35
CA GLN A 354 -23.26 0.71 -11.03
C GLN A 354 -22.77 -0.23 -12.15
N GLU A 355 -22.86 -1.55 -11.96
CA GLU A 355 -22.54 -2.52 -13.01
C GLU A 355 -23.53 -2.46 -14.17
N GLU A 356 -24.82 -2.28 -13.90
CA GLU A 356 -25.87 -2.11 -14.91
C GLU A 356 -25.67 -0.81 -15.69
N GLU A 357 -25.46 0.33 -15.02
CA GLU A 357 -25.13 1.60 -15.66
C GLU A 357 -23.85 1.48 -16.49
N GLY A 358 -22.83 0.81 -15.97
CA GLY A 358 -21.59 0.50 -16.69
C GLY A 358 -21.85 -0.31 -17.96
N LYS A 359 -22.67 -1.36 -17.88
CA LYS A 359 -23.07 -2.16 -19.05
C LYS A 359 -23.86 -1.32 -20.06
N GLU A 360 -24.80 -0.50 -19.61
CA GLU A 360 -25.56 0.36 -20.50
C GLU A 360 -24.67 1.39 -21.20
N THR A 361 -23.70 1.98 -20.50
CA THR A 361 -22.75 2.93 -21.12
C THR A 361 -21.86 2.23 -22.16
N LEU A 362 -21.40 1.01 -21.88
CA LEU A 362 -20.65 0.19 -22.84
C LEU A 362 -21.50 -0.22 -24.03
N GLU A 363 -22.78 -0.56 -23.82
CA GLU A 363 -23.72 -0.85 -24.90
C GLU A 363 -24.04 0.39 -25.74
N ARG A 364 -24.23 1.57 -25.13
CA ARG A 364 -24.42 2.82 -25.88
C ARG A 364 -23.15 3.15 -26.67
N ALA A 365 -21.97 2.97 -26.08
CA ALA A 365 -20.69 3.17 -26.75
C ALA A 365 -20.52 2.19 -27.93
N SER A 366 -20.83 0.90 -27.76
CA SER A 366 -20.75 -0.09 -28.83
C SER A 366 -21.76 0.16 -29.95
N LYS A 367 -23.01 0.56 -29.62
CA LYS A 367 -24.05 0.94 -30.59
C LYS A 367 -23.71 2.23 -31.34
N SER A 368 -23.01 3.17 -30.72
CA SER A 368 -22.58 4.42 -31.37
C SER A 368 -21.33 4.29 -32.25
N ARG A 369 -20.51 3.25 -32.01
CA ARG A 369 -19.29 3.02 -32.78
C ARG A 369 -19.65 2.40 -34.13
N LYS A 370 -19.26 3.08 -35.21
CA LYS A 370 -19.42 2.57 -36.58
C LYS A 370 -18.74 1.21 -36.69
N THR A 371 -19.46 0.23 -37.23
CA THR A 371 -18.90 -1.11 -37.42
C THR A 371 -17.90 -1.11 -38.59
N GLU A 372 -17.00 -2.08 -38.63
CA GLU A 372 -16.04 -2.21 -39.74
C GLU A 372 -16.75 -2.34 -41.10
N ARG A 373 -17.94 -2.96 -41.13
CA ARG A 373 -18.80 -3.07 -42.31
C ARG A 373 -19.33 -1.72 -42.79
N ASP A 374 -19.67 -0.82 -41.86
CA ASP A 374 -20.10 0.54 -42.21
C ASP A 374 -18.94 1.35 -42.80
N ILE A 375 -17.73 1.16 -42.25
CA ILE A 375 -16.51 1.81 -42.73
C ILE A 375 -16.14 1.31 -44.13
N THR A 376 -16.18 -0.01 -44.37
CA THR A 376 -15.90 -0.57 -45.71
C THR A 376 -16.95 -0.16 -46.72
N SER A 377 -18.24 -0.21 -46.38
CA SER A 377 -19.33 0.24 -47.26
C SER A 377 -19.18 1.74 -47.59
N ALA A 378 -18.84 2.58 -46.62
CA ALA A 378 -18.60 4.01 -46.86
C ALA A 378 -17.39 4.23 -47.79
N LYS A 379 -16.32 3.44 -47.62
CA LYS A 379 -15.13 3.47 -48.47
C LYS A 379 -15.43 3.01 -49.89
N GLU A 380 -16.23 1.96 -50.07
CA GLU A 380 -16.67 1.47 -51.38
C GLU A 380 -17.52 2.50 -52.12
N ARG A 381 -18.51 3.11 -51.44
CA ARG A 381 -19.32 4.20 -52.03
C ARG A 381 -18.49 5.43 -52.39
N TYR A 382 -17.47 5.75 -51.58
CA TYR A 382 -16.54 6.84 -51.89
C TYR A 382 -15.70 6.53 -53.12
N LEU A 383 -15.17 5.30 -53.23
CA LEU A 383 -14.42 4.87 -54.40
C LEU A 383 -15.29 4.79 -55.66
N ALA A 384 -16.54 4.35 -55.54
CA ALA A 384 -17.51 4.34 -56.64
C ALA A 384 -17.77 5.77 -57.15
N ARG A 385 -18.12 6.70 -56.26
CA ARG A 385 -18.31 8.12 -56.62
C ARG A 385 -17.04 8.73 -57.25
N LYS A 386 -15.86 8.35 -56.76
CA LYS A 386 -14.60 8.82 -57.33
C LYS A 386 -14.36 8.28 -58.73
N ARG A 387 -14.64 7.00 -58.98
CA ARG A 387 -14.55 6.39 -60.31
C ARG A 387 -15.54 7.01 -61.28
N GLU A 388 -16.79 7.19 -60.86
CA GLU A 388 -17.83 7.85 -61.66
C GLU A 388 -17.45 9.29 -61.99
N ALA A 389 -16.88 10.04 -61.03
CA ALA A 389 -16.39 11.40 -61.29
C ALA A 389 -15.19 11.43 -62.26
N GLU A 390 -14.29 10.44 -62.20
CA GLU A 390 -13.20 10.29 -63.16
C GLU A 390 -13.70 9.88 -64.55
N GLU A 391 -14.72 9.01 -64.63
CA GLU A 391 -15.37 8.63 -65.88
C GLU A 391 -16.16 9.79 -66.49
N ALA A 392 -16.87 10.59 -65.69
CA ALA A 392 -17.54 11.81 -66.15
C ALA A 392 -16.53 12.83 -66.71
N LYS A 393 -15.41 13.05 -66.00
CA LYS A 393 -14.31 13.88 -66.50
C LYS A 393 -13.71 13.36 -67.80
N LYS A 394 -13.63 12.03 -67.98
CA LYS A 394 -13.19 11.41 -69.24
C LYS A 394 -14.23 11.51 -70.35
N ARG A 395 -15.52 11.54 -70.01
CA ARG A 395 -16.63 11.73 -70.96
C ARG A 395 -16.84 13.19 -71.37
N GLY A 396 -16.18 14.13 -70.70
CA GLY A 396 -16.09 15.53 -71.13
C GLY A 396 -17.34 16.37 -70.85
N GLU A 397 -18.11 16.02 -69.81
CA GLU A 397 -19.12 16.91 -69.21
C GLU A 397 -18.53 17.80 -68.11
#